data_AF-A0A5P1R7L3-F1
#
_entry.id   AF-A0A5P1R7L3-F1
#
_cell.length_a   1.000
_cell.length_b   1.000
_cell.length_c   1.000
_cell.angle_alpha   90.00
_cell.angle_beta   90.00
_cell.angle_gamma   90.00
#
_symmetry.space_group_name_H-M   'P 1'
#
loop_
_entity.id
_entity.type
_entity.pdbx_description
1 polymer ?
#
loop_
_entity_poly.entity_id
_entity_poly.type
_entity_poly.pdbx_seq_one_letter_code
_entity_poly.pdbx_strand_id
1 'polypeptide(L)' 'MNDFTLEELAALLAVFQRAGECEGALEQSLLGRLQQAHDERLELESMDFDDCLGGACKL' A
#
# COMPACT_ATOMS: atom_id res chain seq x y z
N MET A 1 10.11 -2.60 -13.13
CA MET A 1 8.70 -3.04 -13.11
C MET A 1 7.95 -1.80 -12.66
N ASN A 2 6.97 -1.28 -13.40
CA ASN A 2 6.30 -0.05 -12.99
C ASN A 2 5.59 -0.30 -11.65
N ASP A 3 6.00 0.42 -10.62
CA ASP A 3 5.32 0.38 -9.32
C ASP A 3 3.97 1.08 -9.45
N PHE A 4 2.93 0.46 -8.88
CA PHE A 4 1.60 1.06 -8.81
C PHE A 4 1.60 2.26 -7.85
N THR A 5 0.84 3.29 -8.17
CA THR A 5 0.56 4.39 -7.24
C THR A 5 -0.35 3.92 -6.09
N LEU A 6 -0.43 4.71 -5.01
CA LEU A 6 -1.33 4.41 -3.89
C LEU A 6 -2.80 4.34 -4.36
N GLU A 7 -3.21 5.25 -5.24
CA GLU A 7 -4.56 5.26 -5.83
C GLU A 7 -4.84 4.01 -6.68
N GLU A 8 -3.87 3.57 -7.47
CA GLU A 8 -4.00 2.36 -8.29
C GLU A 8 -4.11 1.10 -7.42
N LEU A 9 -3.32 1.01 -6.35
CA LEU A 9 -3.40 -0.08 -5.37
C LEU A 9 -4.75 -0.10 -4.66
N ALA A 10 -5.25 1.05 -4.22
CA ALA A 10 -6.57 1.18 -3.61
C ALA A 10 -7.69 0.76 -4.58
N ALA A 11 -7.58 1.14 -5.87
CA ALA A 11 -8.54 0.73 -6.89
C ALA A 11 -8.55 -0.79 -7.10
N LEU A 12 -7.39 -1.43 -7.10
CA LEU A 12 -7.27 -2.89 -7.21
C LEU A 12 -7.86 -3.60 -5.99
N LEU A 13 -7.56 -3.16 -4.77
CA LEU A 13 -8.17 -3.69 -3.54
C LEU A 13 -9.70 -3.57 -3.55
N ALA A 14 -10.21 -2.43 -4.02
CA ALA A 14 -11.65 -2.22 -4.16
C ALA A 14 -12.30 -3.16 -5.20
N VAL A 15 -11.58 -3.60 -6.23
CA VAL A 15 -12.05 -4.63 -7.17
C VAL A 15 -12.24 -5.97 -6.44
N PHE A 16 -11.25 -6.39 -5.64
CA PHE A 16 -11.35 -7.62 -4.85
C PHE A 16 -12.50 -7.58 -3.85
N GLN A 17 -12.67 -6.46 -3.14
CA GLN A 17 -13.81 -6.29 -2.23
C GLN A 17 -15.16 -6.41 -2.94
N ARG A 18 -15.29 -5.82 -4.14
CA ARG A 18 -16.54 -5.92 -4.94
C ARG A 18 -16.77 -7.31 -5.52
N ALA A 19 -15.70 -8.04 -5.81
CA ALA A 19 -15.79 -9.42 -6.31
C ALA A 19 -16.27 -10.40 -5.23
N GLY A 20 -16.08 -10.07 -3.94
CA GLY A 20 -16.49 -10.89 -2.81
C GLY A 20 -15.43 -11.93 -2.40
N GLU A 21 -15.87 -13.06 -1.85
CA GLU A 21 -14.96 -14.10 -1.38
C GLU A 21 -14.17 -14.73 -2.53
N CYS A 22 -12.84 -14.67 -2.43
CA CYS A 22 -11.93 -15.26 -3.39
C CYS A 22 -11.57 -16.69 -2.97
N GLU A 23 -12.17 -17.69 -3.60
CA GLU A 23 -11.92 -19.10 -3.26
C GLU A 23 -10.63 -19.65 -3.87
N GLY A 24 -10.09 -19.00 -4.91
CA GLY A 24 -8.88 -19.43 -5.60
C GLY A 24 -7.59 -19.01 -4.88
N ALA A 25 -6.62 -19.93 -4.82
CA ALA A 25 -5.36 -19.73 -4.11
C ALA A 25 -4.50 -18.60 -4.71
N LEU A 26 -4.60 -18.39 -6.04
CA LEU A 26 -3.87 -17.32 -6.72
C LEU A 26 -4.45 -15.95 -6.37
N GLU A 27 -5.78 -15.85 -6.34
CA GLU A 27 -6.52 -14.64 -6.02
C GLU A 27 -6.25 -14.21 -4.58
N GLN A 28 -6.27 -15.16 -3.63
CA GLN A 28 -5.91 -14.90 -2.23
C GLN A 28 -4.45 -14.45 -2.08
N SER A 29 -3.53 -15.13 -2.78
CA SER A 29 -2.11 -14.74 -2.80
C SER A 29 -1.91 -13.34 -3.37
N LEU A 30 -2.61 -13.01 -4.45
CA LEU A 30 -2.55 -11.71 -5.10
C LEU A 30 -3.13 -10.61 -4.22
N LEU A 31 -4.28 -10.86 -3.58
CA LEU A 31 -4.89 -9.93 -2.63
C LEU A 31 -3.92 -9.61 -1.48
N GLY A 32 -3.30 -10.62 -0.88
CA GLY A 32 -2.32 -10.41 0.19
C GLY A 32 -1.14 -9.54 -0.24
N ARG A 33 -0.61 -9.77 -1.45
CA ARG A 33 0.50 -8.96 -2.00
C ARG A 33 0.09 -7.52 -2.30
N LEU A 34 -1.13 -7.30 -2.80
CA LEU A 34 -1.66 -5.96 -3.06
C LEU A 34 -1.88 -5.19 -1.75
N GLN A 35 -2.37 -5.87 -0.71
CA GLN A 35 -2.57 -5.29 0.61
C GLN A 35 -1.23 -4.84 1.21
N GLN A 36 -0.22 -5.71 1.18
CA GLN A 36 1.12 -5.38 1.64
C GLN A 36 1.72 -4.18 0.90
N ALA A 37 1.66 -4.18 -0.44
CA ALA A 37 2.20 -3.09 -1.25
C ALA A 37 1.46 -1.76 -1.00
N HIS A 38 0.15 -1.81 -0.76
CA HIS A 38 -0.64 -0.64 -0.38
C HIS A 38 -0.19 -0.07 0.96
N ASP A 39 -0.03 -0.93 1.97
CA ASP A 39 0.34 -0.49 3.32
C ASP A 39 1.75 0.09 3.36
N GLU A 40 2.72 -0.56 2.71
CA GLU A 40 4.09 -0.03 2.56
C GLU A 40 4.10 1.34 1.89
N ARG A 41 3.28 1.53 0.83
CA ARG A 41 3.23 2.80 0.12
C ARG A 41 2.49 3.89 0.89
N LEU A 42 1.43 3.52 1.62
CA LEU A 42 0.72 4.41 2.53
C LEU A 42 1.65 4.89 3.64
N GLU A 43 2.46 4.01 4.22
CA GLU A 43 3.48 4.38 5.20
C GLU A 43 4.50 5.37 4.62
N LEU A 44 5.00 5.12 3.40
CA LEU A 44 5.95 6.03 2.74
C LEU A 44 5.34 7.40 2.40
N GLU A 45 4.09 7.44 1.96
CA GLU A 45 3.38 8.69 1.61
C GLU A 45 2.87 9.45 2.85
N SER A 46 2.60 8.74 3.95
CA SER A 46 2.24 9.32 5.26
C SER A 46 3.45 9.62 6.15
N MET A 47 4.66 9.28 5.71
CA MET A 47 5.89 9.69 6.36
C MET A 47 6.08 11.20 6.16
N ASP A 48 5.36 11.99 6.96
CA ASP A 48 5.53 13.44 7.01
C ASP A 48 6.99 13.76 7.32
N PHE A 49 7.62 14.59 6.49
CA PHE A 49 8.98 15.10 6.69
C PHE A 49 9.16 15.91 7.99
N ASP A 50 8.10 16.09 8.79
CA ASP A 50 8.14 16.76 10.09
C ASP A 50 8.97 16.00 11.14
N ASP A 51 9.08 14.67 11.04
CA ASP A 51 9.95 13.88 11.94
C ASP A 51 11.45 14.07 11.62
N CYS A 52 11.79 14.67 10.47
CA CYS A 52 13.17 15.01 10.11
C CYS A 52 13.54 16.47 10.44
N LEU A 53 12.55 17.37 10.59
CA LEU A 53 12.77 18.78 10.92
C LEU A 53 12.61 19.10 12.42
N GLY A 54 12.12 18.15 13.22
CA GLY A 54 11.86 18.27 14.66
C GLY A 54 13.05 18.22 15.64
N GLY A 55 14.31 18.32 15.18
CA GLY A 55 15.41 18.76 16.05
C GLY A 55 16.60 17.83 16.33
N ALA A 56 16.84 16.77 15.53
CA ALA A 56 18.01 15.90 15.72
C ALA A 56 19.21 16.17 14.78
N CYS A 57 19.18 17.23 13.96
CA CYS A 57 20.29 17.63 13.07
C CYS A 57 20.84 19.03 13.39
N LYS A 58 21.18 19.25 14.67
CA LYS A 58 22.15 20.28 15.08
C LYS A 58 23.39 19.56 15.63
N LEU A 59 24.29 19.19 14.73
CA LEU A 59 25.71 19.01 15.02
C LEU A 59 26.46 20.18 14.38
#